data_AF-A0A4Z1SRV8-F1
#
_entry.id   AF-A0A4Z1SRV8-F1
#
_cell.length_a   1.000
_cell.length_b   1.000
_cell.length_c   1.000
_cell.angle_alpha   90.00
_cell.angle_beta   90.00
_cell.angle_gamma   90.00
#
_symmetry.space_group_name_H-M   'P 1'
#
loop_
_entity.id
_entity.type
_entity.pdbx_description
1 polymer ?
#
loop_
_entity_poly.entity_id
_entity_poly.type
_entity_poly.pdbx_seq_one_letter_code
_entity_poly.pdbx_strand_id
1 'polypeptide(L)'
;MFIMQDSTLDPNFLDLPVTITLPGPNGDFCVEYKNGDWSQVDETGSPQYRRLLLEYEELKRENKVLRKQTDKAAKKIAILTLELERLQAARTVEVVEYSSSKPK
;
A
#
# COMPACT_ATOMS: atom_id res chain seq x y z
N MET A 1 -15.07 43.22 11.43
CA MET A 1 -15.95 42.27 12.12
C MET A 1 -15.53 40.88 11.64
N PHE A 2 -14.76 40.14 12.44
CA PHE A 2 -14.32 38.80 12.08
C PHE A 2 -15.36 37.82 12.61
N ILE A 3 -15.99 37.07 11.71
CA ILE A 3 -16.93 36.00 12.05
C ILE A 3 -16.07 34.89 12.65
N MET A 4 -16.15 34.69 13.96
CA MET A 4 -15.59 33.50 14.60
C MET A 4 -16.44 32.32 14.11
N GLN A 5 -15.85 31.45 13.29
CA GLN A 5 -16.45 30.17 12.96
C GLN A 5 -16.58 29.38 14.26
N ASP A 6 -17.81 28.95 14.56
CA ASP A 6 -18.10 27.98 15.61
C ASP A 6 -17.28 26.72 15.36
N SER A 7 -16.13 26.67 16.02
CA SER A 7 -15.27 25.50 16.08
C SER A 7 -15.99 24.55 17.02
N THR A 8 -16.91 23.76 16.49
CA THR A 8 -17.43 22.58 17.19
C THR A 8 -16.25 21.63 17.33
N LEU A 9 -15.48 21.82 18.40
CA LEU A 9 -14.50 20.85 18.87
C LEU A 9 -15.25 19.51 18.96
N ASP A 10 -14.75 18.51 18.23
CA ASP A 10 -15.27 17.16 18.29
C ASP A 10 -15.36 16.77 19.79
N PRO A 11 -16.54 16.41 20.31
CA PRO A 11 -16.68 16.07 21.73
C PRO A 11 -15.81 14.88 22.14
N ASN A 12 -15.36 14.07 21.17
CA ASN A 12 -14.43 12.96 21.39
C ASN A 12 -12.96 13.36 21.21
N PHE A 13 -12.64 14.65 21.01
CA PHE A 13 -11.27 15.15 20.83
C PHE A 13 -10.37 14.81 22.03
N LEU A 14 -10.94 14.71 23.23
CA LEU A 14 -10.24 14.34 24.47
C LEU A 14 -10.27 12.83 24.76
N ASP A 15 -11.06 12.03 24.03
CA ASP A 15 -11.08 10.57 24.17
C ASP A 15 -9.84 9.93 23.54
N LEU A 16 -9.24 10.62 22.56
CA LEU A 16 -7.99 10.22 21.94
C LEU A 16 -6.82 10.89 22.69
N PRO A 17 -5.74 10.14 23.00
CA PRO A 17 -4.57 10.72 23.64
C PRO A 17 -3.97 11.84 22.78
N VAL A 18 -3.88 13.03 23.37
CA VAL A 18 -3.35 14.24 22.74
C VAL A 18 -1.85 14.26 22.95
N THR A 19 -1.07 14.32 21.87
CA THR A 19 0.39 14.41 21.96
C THR A 19 0.86 15.79 21.48
N ILE A 20 1.70 16.45 22.29
CA ILE A 20 2.28 17.75 21.98
C ILE A 20 3.80 17.63 22.03
N THR A 21 4.47 18.25 21.07
CA THR A 21 5.93 18.39 21.06
C THR A 21 6.29 19.77 21.62
N LEU A 22 7.10 19.79 22.67
CA LEU A 22 7.54 21.02 23.33
C LEU A 22 9.06 21.18 23.14
N PRO A 23 9.54 22.42 22.89
CA PRO A 23 10.97 22.68 22.80
C PRO A 23 11.60 22.61 24.19
N GLY A 24 12.74 21.91 24.31
CA GLY A 24 13.48 21.74 25.55
C GLY A 24 14.97 22.05 25.44
N PRO A 25 15.67 22.20 26.57
CA PRO A 25 17.09 22.57 26.60
C PRO A 25 18.04 21.53 25.95
N ASN A 26 17.59 20.27 25.80
CA ASN A 26 18.35 19.18 25.18
C ASN A 26 17.72 18.68 23.86
N GLY A 27 16.84 19.49 23.25
CA GLY A 27 16.02 19.11 22.11
C GLY A 27 14.53 19.06 22.44
N ASP A 28 13.73 18.77 21.42
CA ASP A 28 12.28 18.66 21.54
C ASP A 28 11.90 17.40 22.33
N PHE A 29 10.90 17.50 23.20
CA PHE A 29 10.35 16.35 23.92
C PHE A 29 8.83 16.26 23.71
N CYS A 30 8.33 15.04 23.61
CA CYS A 30 6.90 14.80 23.41
C CYS A 30 6.21 14.48 24.75
N VAL A 31 5.04 15.05 24.96
CA VAL A 31 4.16 14.76 26.09
C VAL A 31 2.79 14.32 25.59
N GLU A 32 2.26 13.26 26.19
CA GLU A 32 0.94 12.71 25.92
C GLU A 32 0.02 13.03 27.09
N TYR A 33 -1.14 13.61 26.80
CA TYR A 33 -2.24 13.72 27.75
C TYR A 33 -3.16 12.52 27.61
N LYS A 34 -3.30 11.77 28.71
CA LYS A 34 -4.15 10.58 28.78
C LYS A 34 -4.69 10.41 30.19
N ASN A 35 -5.99 10.13 30.33
CA ASN A 35 -6.65 9.87 31.61
C ASN A 35 -6.51 10.98 32.67
N GLY A 36 -6.37 12.24 32.26
CA GLY A 36 -6.21 13.36 33.21
C GLY A 36 -4.77 13.73 33.54
N ASP A 37 -3.78 12.95 33.08
CA ASP A 37 -2.37 13.16 33.37
C ASP A 37 -1.54 13.42 32.11
N TRP A 38 -0.50 14.24 32.27
CA TRP A 38 0.53 14.45 31.25
C TRP A 38 1.73 13.55 31.53
N SER A 39 2.10 12.75 30.52
CA SER A 39 3.25 11.84 30.60
C SER A 39 4.23 12.14 29.47
N GLN A 40 5.53 12.15 29.76
CA GLN A 40 6.53 12.20 28.69
C GLN A 40 6.46 10.89 27.90
N VAL A 41 6.44 11.00 26.57
CA VAL A 41 6.43 9.85 25.65
C VAL A 41 7.62 9.93 24.72
N ASP A 42 8.18 8.76 24.42
CA ASP A 42 9.27 8.61 23.46
C ASP A 42 8.80 8.97 22.04
N GLU A 43 9.72 8.95 21.07
CA GLU A 43 9.46 9.27 19.66
C GLU A 43 8.29 8.46 19.06
N THR A 44 8.00 7.27 19.59
CA THR A 44 6.85 6.43 19.22
C THR A 44 5.49 7.02 19.59
N GLY A 45 5.44 7.93 20.56
CA GLY A 45 4.25 8.70 20.91
C GLY A 45 4.00 9.88 19.97
N SER A 46 5.01 10.29 19.19
CA SER A 46 4.93 11.50 18.38
C SER A 46 3.84 11.43 17.29
N PRO A 47 3.20 12.57 16.96
CA PRO A 47 2.27 12.64 15.84
C PRO A 47 2.89 12.22 14.50
N GLN A 48 4.19 12.50 14.30
CA GLN A 48 4.91 12.06 13.10
C GLN A 48 4.99 10.54 13.02
N TYR A 49 5.32 9.85 14.11
CA TYR A 49 5.36 8.39 14.15
C TYR A 49 4.00 7.76 13.84
N ARG A 50 2.91 8.28 14.43
CA ARG A 50 1.55 7.82 14.11
C ARG A 50 1.20 8.00 12.64
N ARG A 51 1.56 9.15 12.04
CA ARG A 51 1.35 9.40 10.60
C ARG A 51 2.13 8.39 9.75
N LEU A 52 3.41 8.18 10.03
CA LEU A 52 4.24 7.21 9.31
C LEU A 52 3.70 5.78 9.45
N LEU A 53 3.20 5.40 10.62
CA LEU A 53 2.61 4.08 10.86
C LEU A 53 1.37 3.85 9.99
N LEU A 54 0.49 4.86 9.89
CA LEU A 54 -0.72 4.80 9.07
C LEU A 54 -0.37 4.68 7.58
N GLU A 55 0.56 5.51 7.09
CA GLU A 55 1.05 5.48 5.71
C GLU A 55 1.70 4.12 5.38
N TYR A 56 2.49 3.59 6.31
CA TYR A 56 3.09 2.26 6.17
C TYR A 56 2.04 1.15 6.04
N GLU A 57 1.01 1.13 6.90
CA GLU A 57 -0.05 0.12 6.84
C GLU A 57 -0.95 0.28 5.60
N GLU A 58 -1.09 1.48 5.06
CA GLU A 58 -1.73 1.73 3.78
C GLU A 58 -0.90 1.16 2.61
N LEU A 59 0.38 1.51 2.52
CA LEU A 59 1.30 0.98 1.51
C LEU A 59 1.40 -0.55 1.55
N LYS A 60 1.37 -1.13 2.75
CA LYS A 60 1.37 -2.59 2.93
C LYS A 60 0.11 -3.23 2.36
N ARG A 61 -1.05 -2.60 2.51
CA ARG A 61 -2.31 -3.05 1.89
C ARG A 61 -2.26 -2.93 0.38
N GLU A 62 -1.76 -1.82 -0.15
CA GLU A 62 -1.57 -1.63 -1.60
C GLU A 62 -0.62 -2.69 -2.19
N ASN A 63 0.53 -2.94 -1.54
CA ASN A 63 1.48 -3.95 -1.99
C ASN A 63 0.84 -5.34 -2.08
N LYS A 64 -0.01 -5.70 -1.12
CA LYS A 64 -0.75 -6.96 -1.14
C LYS A 64 -1.70 -7.06 -2.33
N VAL A 65 -2.35 -5.96 -2.72
CA VAL A 65 -3.22 -5.91 -3.91
C VAL A 65 -2.39 -6.04 -5.18
N LEU A 66 -1.28 -5.30 -5.29
CA LEU A 66 -0.38 -5.36 -6.43
C LEU A 66 0.18 -6.77 -6.64
N ARG A 67 0.60 -7.47 -5.57
CA ARG A 67 1.05 -8.87 -5.65
C ARG A 67 -0.02 -9.80 -6.26
N LYS A 68 -1.28 -9.63 -5.88
CA LYS A 68 -2.38 -10.43 -6.47
C LYS A 68 -2.54 -10.12 -7.96
N GLN A 69 -2.38 -8.87 -8.36
CA GLN A 69 -2.46 -8.47 -9.77
C GLN A 69 -1.29 -9.02 -10.58
N THR A 70 -0.07 -8.98 -10.03
CA THR A 70 1.12 -9.57 -10.68
C THR A 70 0.98 -11.07 -10.84
N ASP A 71 0.47 -11.79 -9.84
CA ASP A 71 0.21 -13.23 -9.93
C ASP A 71 -0.82 -13.55 -11.02
N LYS A 72 -1.89 -12.74 -11.12
CA LYS A 72 -2.90 -12.88 -12.16
C LYS A 72 -2.32 -12.64 -13.55
N ALA A 73 -1.47 -11.62 -13.70
CA ALA A 73 -0.78 -11.32 -14.95
C ALA A 73 0.18 -12.47 -15.34
N ALA A 74 0.96 -12.99 -14.40
CA ALA A 74 1.87 -14.11 -14.61
C ALA A 74 1.13 -15.37 -15.10
N LYS A 75 -0.02 -15.69 -14.49
CA LYS A 75 -0.87 -16.80 -14.95
C LYS A 75 -1.37 -16.59 -16.39
N LYS A 76 -1.77 -15.36 -16.74
CA LYS A 76 -2.23 -15.04 -18.10
C LYS A 76 -1.10 -15.16 -19.11
N ILE A 77 0.11 -14.72 -18.77
CA ILE A 77 1.31 -14.89 -19.61
C ILE A 77 1.54 -16.39 -19.86
N ALA A 78 1.55 -17.22 -18.81
CA ALA A 78 1.77 -18.66 -18.97
C ALA A 78 0.74 -19.32 -19.89
N ILE A 79 -0.54 -18.97 -19.77
CA ILE A 79 -1.60 -19.48 -20.66
C ILE A 79 -1.33 -19.07 -22.11
N LEU A 80 -1.04 -17.79 -22.36
CA LEU A 80 -0.77 -17.28 -23.70
C LEU A 80 0.49 -17.90 -24.31
N THR A 81 1.53 -18.15 -23.51
CA THR A 81 2.74 -18.85 -23.95
C THR A 81 2.42 -20.27 -24.41
N LEU A 82 1.65 -21.03 -23.63
CA LEU A 82 1.24 -22.38 -24.02
C LEU A 82 0.38 -22.38 -25.29
N GLU A 83 -0.49 -21.40 -25.46
CA GLU A 83 -1.33 -21.26 -26.65
C GLU A 83 -0.51 -20.89 -27.89
N LEU A 84 0.48 -19.99 -27.74
CA LEU A 84 1.44 -19.66 -28.78
C LEU A 84 2.26 -20.87 -29.22
N GLU A 85 2.79 -21.64 -28.27
CA GLU A 85 3.54 -22.87 -28.56
C GLU A 85 2.67 -23.88 -29.32
N ARG A 86 1.42 -24.06 -28.90
CA ARG A 86 0.46 -24.93 -29.59
C ARG A 86 0.21 -24.50 -31.03
N LEU A 87 0.00 -23.21 -31.27
CA LEU A 87 -0.22 -22.68 -32.62
C LEU A 87 1.03 -22.79 -33.50
N GLN A 88 2.21 -22.55 -32.93
CA GLN A 88 3.48 -22.76 -33.64
C GLN A 88 3.68 -24.23 -34.02
N ALA A 89 3.41 -25.15 -33.09
CA ALA A 89 3.49 -26.59 -33.34
C ALA A 89 2.50 -27.02 -34.44
N ALA A 90 1.24 -26.56 -34.39
CA ALA A 90 0.24 -26.85 -35.42
C ALA A 90 0.69 -26.35 -36.81
N ARG A 91 1.23 -25.13 -36.88
CA ARG A 91 1.78 -24.56 -38.11
C ARG A 91 2.95 -25.38 -38.65
N THR A 92 3.83 -25.87 -37.78
CA THR A 92 4.95 -26.73 -38.24
C THR A 92 4.47 -28.08 -38.77
N VAL A 93 3.43 -28.67 -38.18
CA VAL A 93 2.85 -29.93 -38.66
C VAL A 93 2.21 -29.75 -40.04
N GLU A 94 1.40 -28.70 -40.23
CA GLU A 94 0.78 -28.40 -41.54
C GLU A 94 1.83 -28.21 -42.65
N VAL A 95 2.95 -27.55 -42.37
CA VAL A 95 4.04 -27.34 -43.35
C VAL A 95 4.75 -28.65 -43.71
N VAL A 96 4.90 -29.58 -42.76
CA VAL A 96 5.52 -30.90 -42.99
C VAL A 96 4.58 -31.80 -43.81
N GLU A 97 3.28 -31.81 -43.55
CA GLU A 97 2.30 -32.55 -44.35
C GLU A 97 2.15 -32.00 -45.78
N TYR A 98 2.21 -30.67 -45.96
CA TYR A 98 2.18 -30.06 -47.29
C TYR A 98 3.44 -30.32 -48.13
N SER A 99 4.61 -30.44 -47.49
CA SER A 99 5.88 -30.69 -48.19
C SER A 99 6.07 -32.17 -48.58
N SER A 100 5.39 -33.08 -47.88
CA SER A 100 5.44 -34.53 -48.13
C SER A 100 4.37 -35.05 -49.11
N SER A 101 3.37 -34.22 -49.44
CA SER A 101 2.27 -34.55 -50.35
C SER A 101 2.43 -34.04 -51.80
N LYS A 102 3.55 -33.38 -52.13
CA LYS A 102 3.88 -33.04 -53.53
C LYS A 102 4.58 -34.22 -54.23
N PRO A 103 3.98 -34.83 -55.28
CA PRO A 103 4.70 -35.79 -56.10
C PRO A 103 5.79 -35.06 -56.91
N LYS A 104 6.95 -35.72 -57.04
CA LYS A 104 8.04 -35.32 -57.94
C LYS A 104 7.65 -35.53 -59.41
#